data_AF-A0A432Q3V1-F1
#
_entry.id   AF-A0A432Q3V1-F1
#
_cell.length_a   1.000
_cell.length_b   1.000
_cell.length_c   1.000
_cell.angle_alpha   90.00
_cell.angle_beta   90.00
_cell.angle_gamma   90.00
#
_symmetry.space_group_name_H-M   'P 1'
#
loop_
_entity.id
_entity.type
_entity.pdbx_description
1 polymer ?
#
loop_
_entity_poly.entity_id
_entity_poly.type
_entity_poly.pdbx_seq_one_letter_code
_entity_poly.pdbx_strand_id
1 'polypeptide(L)'
;MIADIRFYRDQDHRPRVQATEDHVPMADYLESDLQDSATASDVIKILEAKKFNGESEISGNSCTVLLAPDTITIESMFDDEAAPYKLPLAGFRQLVTDWMDFLDNDGLLSLVPKYHPTKKHETP
;
A
#
# COMPACT_ATOMS: atom_id res chain seq x y z
N MET A 1 8.88 -7.89 -1.23
CA MET A 1 7.88 -7.57 -2.27
C MET A 1 6.94 -8.75 -2.38
N ILE A 2 5.64 -8.53 -2.22
CA ILE A 2 4.64 -9.50 -2.63
C ILE A 2 4.69 -9.47 -4.16
N ALA A 3 5.15 -10.56 -4.78
CA ALA A 3 5.48 -10.59 -6.21
C ALA A 3 4.25 -10.44 -7.13
N ASP A 4 3.06 -10.44 -6.52
CA ASP A 4 1.78 -10.66 -7.16
C ASP A 4 0.88 -9.41 -7.17
N ILE A 5 1.44 -8.23 -6.87
CA ILE A 5 0.75 -6.94 -6.94
C ILE A 5 1.54 -5.97 -7.84
N ARG A 6 0.85 -5.32 -8.78
CA ARG A 6 1.42 -4.35 -9.72
C ARG A 6 0.58 -3.08 -9.81
N PHE A 7 1.22 -1.92 -9.66
CA PHE A 7 0.57 -0.62 -9.83
C PHE A 7 0.69 -0.11 -11.27
N TYR A 8 -0.38 0.49 -11.78
CA TYR A 8 -0.42 1.08 -13.10
C TYR A 8 -1.47 2.19 -13.16
N ARG A 9 -1.46 2.98 -14.23
CA ARG A 9 -2.53 3.96 -14.50
C ARG A 9 -3.37 3.46 -15.66
N ASP A 10 -4.68 3.59 -15.54
CA ASP A 10 -5.59 3.29 -16.65
C ASP A 10 -5.57 4.41 -17.71
N GLN A 11 -6.44 4.27 -18.72
CA GLN A 11 -6.54 5.22 -19.83
C GLN A 11 -6.99 6.62 -19.37
N ASP A 12 -7.61 6.74 -18.20
CA ASP A 12 -8.06 7.98 -17.59
C ASP A 12 -7.03 8.55 -16.60
N HIS A 13 -5.80 8.03 -16.62
CA HIS A 13 -4.73 8.35 -15.67
C HIS A 13 -5.04 8.02 -14.20
N ARG A 14 -6.09 7.22 -13.95
CA ARG A 14 -6.46 6.83 -12.59
C ARG A 14 -5.53 5.74 -12.09
N PRO A 15 -5.09 5.81 -10.82
CA PRO A 15 -4.23 4.80 -10.23
C PRO A 15 -5.02 3.49 -10.07
N ARG A 16 -4.40 2.37 -10.47
CA ARG A 16 -4.97 1.02 -10.46
C ARG A 16 -3.98 -0.01 -9.94
N VAL A 17 -4.51 -1.12 -9.45
CA VAL A 17 -3.78 -2.24 -8.89
C VAL A 17 -4.21 -3.52 -9.59
N GLN A 18 -3.24 -4.18 -10.23
CA GLN A 18 -3.40 -5.53 -10.74
C GLN A 18 -2.89 -6.51 -9.69
N ALA A 19 -3.70 -7.50 -9.32
CA ALA A 19 -3.37 -8.51 -8.33
C ALA A 19 -3.79 -9.92 -8.79
N THR A 20 -3.15 -10.96 -8.26
CA THR A 20 -3.67 -12.33 -8.34
C THR A 20 -4.90 -12.49 -7.43
N GLU A 21 -5.66 -13.58 -7.62
CA GLU A 21 -6.93 -13.83 -6.92
C GLU A 21 -6.80 -13.71 -5.39
N ASP A 22 -5.73 -14.25 -4.81
CA ASP A 22 -5.45 -14.19 -3.37
C ASP A 22 -5.24 -12.76 -2.84
N HIS A 23 -4.92 -11.81 -3.71
CA HIS A 23 -4.58 -10.43 -3.35
C HIS A 23 -5.60 -9.40 -3.84
N VAL A 24 -6.74 -9.83 -4.42
CA VAL A 24 -7.83 -8.94 -4.84
C VAL A 24 -8.31 -8.03 -3.70
N PRO A 25 -8.52 -8.52 -2.45
CA PRO A 25 -8.95 -7.63 -1.36
C PRO A 25 -7.94 -6.51 -1.04
N MET A 26 -6.64 -6.77 -1.25
CA MET A 26 -5.61 -5.73 -1.09
C MET A 26 -5.68 -4.70 -2.23
N ALA A 27 -5.92 -5.16 -3.46
CA ALA A 27 -6.08 -4.27 -4.61
C ALA A 27 -7.31 -3.37 -4.43
N ASP A 28 -8.44 -3.94 -4.00
CA ASP A 28 -9.67 -3.19 -3.75
C ASP A 28 -9.51 -2.17 -2.63
N TYR A 29 -8.81 -2.54 -1.55
CA TYR A 29 -8.48 -1.61 -0.47
C TYR A 29 -7.61 -0.44 -0.96
N LEU A 30 -6.57 -0.71 -1.74
CA LEU A 30 -5.69 0.34 -2.28
C LEU A 30 -6.44 1.26 -3.24
N GLU A 31 -7.27 0.72 -4.14
CA GLU A 31 -8.01 1.49 -5.13
C GLU A 31 -9.19 2.27 -4.56
N SER A 32 -9.87 1.73 -3.55
CA SER A 32 -11.12 2.30 -3.06
C SER A 32 -10.98 3.08 -1.75
N ASP A 33 -10.08 2.66 -0.86
CA ASP A 33 -9.89 3.28 0.46
C ASP A 33 -8.67 4.20 0.50
N LEU A 34 -7.59 3.88 -0.24
CA LEU A 34 -6.35 4.67 -0.26
C LEU A 34 -6.15 5.45 -1.58
N GLN A 35 -7.15 6.26 -1.95
CA GLN A 35 -7.19 6.93 -3.25
C GLN A 35 -6.17 8.07 -3.44
N ASP A 36 -5.67 8.65 -2.34
CA ASP A 36 -4.70 9.74 -2.37
C ASP A 36 -3.56 9.54 -1.35
N SER A 37 -2.47 10.28 -1.56
CA SER A 37 -1.29 10.17 -0.71
C SER A 37 -1.52 10.71 0.71
N ALA A 38 -2.51 11.58 0.93
CA ALA A 38 -2.86 12.05 2.26
C ALA A 38 -3.44 10.91 3.10
N THR A 39 -4.37 10.15 2.54
CA THR A 39 -5.03 9.01 3.17
C THR A 39 -4.03 7.87 3.41
N ALA A 40 -3.19 7.57 2.40
CA ALA A 40 -2.11 6.60 2.55
C ALA A 40 -1.10 7.02 3.65
N SER A 41 -0.77 8.31 3.71
CA SER A 41 0.12 8.86 4.75
C SER A 41 -0.47 8.73 6.14
N ASP A 42 -1.78 8.92 6.31
CA ASP A 42 -2.44 8.77 7.60
C ASP A 42 -2.42 7.32 8.09
N VAL A 43 -2.61 6.35 7.20
CA VAL A 43 -2.43 4.93 7.54
C VAL A 43 -0.99 4.64 7.97
N ILE A 44 0.01 5.14 7.24
CA ILE A 44 1.42 4.98 7.63
C ILE A 44 1.70 5.62 8.99
N LYS A 45 1.15 6.79 9.30
CA LYS A 45 1.32 7.44 10.62
C LYS A 45 0.74 6.58 11.74
N ILE A 46 -0.40 5.92 11.50
CA ILE A 46 -1.00 4.99 12.48
C ILE A 46 -0.07 3.79 12.69
N LEU A 47 0.48 3.22 11.62
CA LEU A 47 1.45 2.11 11.68
C LEU A 47 2.76 2.50 12.38
N GLU A 48 3.24 3.73 12.18
CA GLU A 48 4.48 4.24 12.78
C GLU A 48 4.31 4.80 14.20
N ALA A 49 3.08 4.98 14.66
CA ALA A 49 2.82 5.46 15.99
C ALA A 49 3.38 4.43 16.99
N LYS A 50 4.51 4.78 17.64
CA LYS A 50 5.25 4.00 18.66
C LYS A 50 4.42 3.49 19.85
N LYS A 51 3.11 3.75 19.87
CA LYS A 51 2.16 3.28 20.88
C LYS A 51 1.23 2.17 20.36
N PHE A 52 1.57 1.51 19.26
CA PHE A 52 0.87 0.29 18.86
C PHE A 52 1.23 -0.86 19.83
N ASN A 53 0.47 -1.00 20.91
CA ASN A 53 0.66 -2.00 21.96
C ASN A 53 -0.54 -2.96 22.10
N GLY A 54 -1.45 -2.98 21.11
CA GLY A 54 -2.67 -3.78 21.11
C GLY A 54 -3.26 -3.91 19.70
N GLU A 55 -4.53 -4.29 19.62
CA GLU A 55 -5.29 -4.33 18.37
C GLU A 55 -5.88 -2.94 18.07
N SER A 56 -5.96 -2.59 16.78
CA SER A 56 -6.61 -1.35 16.33
C SER A 56 -7.41 -1.62 15.08
N GLU A 57 -8.43 -0.80 14.85
CA GLU A 57 -9.31 -0.91 13.70
C GLU A 57 -9.29 0.40 12.94
N ILE A 58 -9.11 0.32 11.62
CA ILE A 58 -9.22 1.44 10.69
C ILE A 58 -10.37 1.12 9.75
N SER A 59 -11.45 1.88 9.86
CA SER A 59 -12.59 1.78 8.94
C SER A 59 -12.33 2.69 7.74
N GLY A 60 -12.29 2.11 6.54
CA GLY A 60 -12.19 2.83 5.28
C GLY A 60 -13.55 3.06 4.63
N ASN A 61 -13.54 3.25 3.30
CA ASN A 61 -14.72 3.40 2.46
C ASN A 61 -15.39 2.05 2.12
N SER A 62 -14.58 1.01 1.89
CA SER A 62 -15.07 -0.30 1.45
C SER A 62 -14.56 -1.45 2.30
N CYS A 63 -13.50 -1.23 3.07
CA CYS A 63 -12.93 -2.26 3.92
C CYS A 63 -12.67 -1.77 5.34
N THR A 64 -12.76 -2.70 6.27
CA THR A 64 -12.24 -2.55 7.63
C THR A 64 -10.87 -3.20 7.72
N VAL A 65 -9.91 -2.49 8.29
CA VAL A 65 -8.55 -2.97 8.51
C VAL A 65 -8.30 -3.18 10.00
N LEU A 66 -8.15 -4.44 10.39
CA LEU A 66 -7.81 -4.85 11.75
C LEU A 66 -6.30 -5.04 11.86
N LEU A 67 -5.65 -4.19 12.65
CA LEU A 67 -4.24 -4.24 12.96
C LEU A 67 -4.01 -5.08 14.22
N ALA A 68 -3.11 -6.04 14.13
CA ALA A 68 -2.52 -6.77 15.25
C ALA A 68 -0.99 -6.65 15.20
N PRO A 69 -0.25 -7.01 16.27
CA PRO A 69 1.19 -6.72 16.36
C PRO A 69 2.05 -7.17 15.16
N ASP A 70 1.74 -8.32 14.56
CA ASP A 70 2.51 -8.89 13.46
C ASP A 70 1.68 -9.12 12.18
N THR A 71 0.36 -8.94 12.26
CA THR A 71 -0.56 -9.28 11.18
C THR A 71 -1.61 -8.21 11.00
N ILE A 72 -2.12 -8.12 9.79
CA ILE A 72 -3.27 -7.30 9.46
C ILE A 72 -4.34 -8.16 8.80
N THR A 73 -5.60 -7.82 9.06
CA THR A 73 -6.76 -8.43 8.43
C THR A 73 -7.56 -7.33 7.72
N ILE A 74 -7.90 -7.56 6.46
CA ILE A 74 -8.77 -6.70 5.66
C ILE A 74 -10.10 -7.44 5.50
N GLU A 75 -11.19 -6.79 5.91
CA GLU A 75 -12.55 -7.33 5.83
C GLU A 75 -13.40 -6.42 4.94
N SER A 76 -14.25 -7.02 4.10
CA SER A 76 -15.21 -6.27 3.30
C SER A 76 -16.30 -5.69 4.19
N MET A 77 -16.67 -4.43 3.97
CA MET A 77 -17.82 -3.81 4.65
C MET A 77 -19.16 -4.11 3.95
N PHE A 78 -19.12 -4.65 2.72
CA PHE A 78 -20.29 -4.82 1.87
C PHE A 78 -20.63 -6.28 1.57
N ASP A 79 -19.72 -7.20 1.89
CA ASP A 79 -19.87 -8.62 1.66
C ASP A 79 -19.44 -9.40 2.91
N ASP A 80 -20.43 -9.78 3.72
CA ASP A 80 -20.23 -10.55 4.94
C ASP A 80 -19.82 -12.01 4.65
N GLU A 81 -19.96 -12.48 3.41
CA GLU A 81 -19.51 -13.81 2.98
C GLU A 81 -18.06 -13.79 2.48
N ALA A 82 -17.48 -12.60 2.23
CA ALA A 82 -16.10 -12.45 1.80
C ALA A 82 -15.14 -12.91 2.91
N ALA A 83 -14.22 -13.80 2.55
CA ALA A 83 -13.22 -14.28 3.50
C ALA A 83 -12.26 -13.14 3.91
N PRO A 84 -11.96 -12.97 5.21
CA PRO A 84 -11.00 -11.98 5.67
C PRO A 84 -9.62 -12.21 5.05
N TYR A 85 -9.06 -11.17 4.45
CA TYR A 85 -7.74 -11.24 3.83
C TYR A 85 -6.66 -10.89 4.84
N LYS A 86 -5.71 -11.81 5.06
CA LYS A 86 -4.68 -11.69 6.09
C LYS A 86 -3.28 -11.63 5.50
N LEU A 87 -2.48 -10.71 6.00
CA LEU A 87 -1.07 -10.57 5.59
C LEU A 87 -0.18 -10.10 6.75
N PRO A 88 1.14 -10.32 6.67
CA PRO A 88 2.08 -9.77 7.64
C PRO A 88 2.03 -8.25 7.65
N LEU A 89 2.09 -7.64 8.84
CA LEU A 89 2.07 -6.18 9.02
C LEU A 89 3.18 -5.49 8.23
N ALA A 90 4.38 -6.09 8.21
CA ALA A 90 5.50 -5.59 7.43
C ALA A 90 5.22 -5.58 5.92
N GLY A 91 4.48 -6.58 5.41
CA GLY A 91 4.07 -6.66 4.00
C GLY A 91 3.06 -5.56 3.65
N PHE A 92 2.06 -5.36 4.51
CA PHE A 92 1.08 -4.28 4.35
C PHE A 92 1.74 -2.90 4.35
N ARG A 93 2.61 -2.65 5.35
CA ARG A 93 3.37 -1.39 5.45
C ARG A 93 4.15 -1.10 4.17
N GLN A 94 4.84 -2.10 3.63
CA GLN A 94 5.60 -1.95 2.39
C GLN A 94 4.67 -1.59 1.22
N LEU A 95 3.55 -2.30 1.06
CA LEU A 95 2.60 -2.05 -0.03
C LEU A 95 1.98 -0.66 0.04
N VAL A 96 1.57 -0.19 1.22
CA VAL A 96 1.02 1.16 1.39
C VAL A 96 2.09 2.22 1.09
N THR A 97 3.34 1.97 1.45
CA THR A 97 4.47 2.88 1.13
C THR A 97 4.71 2.91 -0.39
N ASP A 98 4.80 1.76 -1.04
CA ASP A 98 5.02 1.65 -2.48
C ASP A 98 3.86 2.30 -3.27
N TRP A 99 2.64 2.16 -2.76
CA TRP A 99 1.45 2.80 -3.33
C TRP A 99 1.49 4.32 -3.19
N MET A 100 1.83 4.83 -2.00
CA MET A 100 1.99 6.26 -1.77
C MET A 100 3.05 6.87 -2.71
N ASP A 101 4.20 6.20 -2.86
CA ASP A 101 5.24 6.60 -3.80
C ASP A 101 4.73 6.59 -5.26
N PHE A 102 3.90 5.62 -5.63
CA PHE A 102 3.28 5.53 -6.95
C PHE A 102 2.27 6.67 -7.21
N LEU A 103 1.49 7.05 -6.19
CA LEU A 103 0.56 8.17 -6.26
C LEU A 103 1.30 9.50 -6.41
N ASP A 104 2.36 9.72 -5.63
CA ASP A 104 3.13 10.98 -5.62
C ASP A 104 4.05 11.15 -6.85
N ASN A 105 4.49 10.04 -7.46
CA ASN A 105 5.32 10.08 -8.67
C ASN A 105 4.60 10.60 -9.93
N ASP A 106 3.32 10.97 -9.84
CA ASP A 106 2.59 11.71 -10.88
C ASP A 106 3.27 13.06 -11.24
N GLY A 107 4.09 13.62 -10.33
CA GLY A 107 4.84 14.85 -10.56
C GLY A 107 6.29 14.68 -11.06
N LEU A 108 6.91 13.51 -10.87
CA LEU A 108 8.38 13.37 -10.98
C LEU A 108 8.88 12.81 -12.31
N LEU A 109 8.01 12.32 -13.20
CA LEU A 109 8.42 12.00 -14.58
C LEU A 109 8.73 13.23 -15.44
N SER A 110 8.54 14.44 -14.91
CA SER A 110 8.97 15.69 -15.56
C SER A 110 10.29 16.26 -15.03
N LEU A 111 10.83 15.81 -13.88
CA LEU A 111 11.89 16.58 -13.19
C LEU A 111 13.05 15.83 -12.52
N VAL A 112 13.26 14.51 -12.72
CA VAL A 112 14.49 13.87 -12.19
C VAL A 112 15.47 13.49 -13.31
N PRO A 113 16.70 14.07 -13.33
CA PRO A 113 17.75 13.65 -14.24
C PRO A 113 18.15 12.20 -13.97
N LYS A 114 18.33 11.43 -15.06
CA LYS A 114 18.81 10.04 -15.08
C LYS A 114 19.91 9.82 -14.05
N TYR A 115 19.58 9.12 -12.96
CA TYR A 115 20.55 8.66 -11.98
C TYR A 115 21.57 7.74 -12.69
N HIS A 116 22.77 8.27 -12.93
CA HIS A 116 23.93 7.46 -13.29
C HIS A 116 24.53 6.97 -11.97
N PRO A 117 24.53 5.66 -11.69
CA PRO A 117 25.25 5.16 -10.52
C PRO A 117 26.74 5.47 -10.72
N THR A 118 27.26 6.37 -9.89
CA THR A 118 28.69 6.63 -9.81
C THR A 118 29.35 5.39 -9.20
N LYS A 119 30.13 4.68 -10.01
CA LYS A 119 31.04 3.64 -9.52
C LYS A 119 31.98 4.28 -8.50
N LYS A 120 31.94 3.79 -7.26
CA LYS A 120 32.90 4.15 -6.24
C LYS A 120 33.87 2.99 -5.99
N HIS A 121 35.13 3.32 -6.25
CA HIS A 121 36.36 2.85 -5.62
C HIS A 121 36.89 1.45 -5.94
N GLU A 122 37.88 1.42 -6.84
CA GLU A 122 39.06 0.56 -6.69
C GLU A 122 40.30 1.47 -6.60
N THR A 123 40.95 1.46 -5.43
CA THR A 123 42.41 1.56 -5.19
C THR A 123 42.63 1.51 -3.67
N PRO A 124 43.79 1.07 -3.16
CA PRO A 124 45.14 1.13 -3.75
C PRO A 124 45.62 -0.14 -4.44
#